data_AF-A0A1V4RIB7-F1
#
_entry.id   AF-A0A1V4RIB7-F1
#
_cell.length_a   1.000
_cell.length_b   1.000
_cell.length_c   1.000
_cell.angle_alpha   90.00
_cell.angle_beta   90.00
_cell.angle_gamma   90.00
#
_symmetry.space_group_name_H-M   'P 1'
#
loop_
_entity.id
_entity.type
_entity.pdbx_description
1 polymer ?
#
loop_
_entity_poly.entity_id
_entity_poly.type
_entity_poly.pdbx_seq_one_letter_code
_entity_poly.pdbx_strand_id
1 'polypeptide(L)'
;MQILCALLGGCFELSGHSGGKITGQVILEQESNCSGVEAMLFLPVSVDSEELPPERATVGVEISQQTDFDHRLAAQVATATTGPDGYFQFKEVPQGYYVLVLSKRGFGWRYTFDVSPSCSLPPVHLWKEQQVRGRISENTTWLADHHYIVRGDIEVAPEVCLTIEPGAWVRFDGYWRFRVRGRLLAKGCLIACCGSGVTMETNSAPIIFGNLLLNNEETGIAAKLSSSPQILNNWIAGNSTAVDISYGASALIEHNVIKNGKQGVKANQAKEIEIEHNIVEAQSSAAFYFATSTTVTNFTGNNVVGSLGWYVYLGGGYMPDVVATGNWWGTIDRA
;
A
#
# COMPACT_ATOMS: atom_id res chain seq x y z
N MET A 1 32.07 10.78 -12.51
CA MET A 1 32.52 9.52 -13.12
C MET A 1 31.27 8.83 -13.65
N GLN A 2 31.01 8.96 -14.95
CA GLN A 2 29.81 8.46 -15.62
C GLN A 2 29.86 6.94 -15.68
N ILE A 3 28.78 6.26 -15.27
CA ILE A 3 28.42 4.97 -15.84
C ILE A 3 27.08 5.16 -16.54
N LEU A 4 27.20 5.15 -17.86
CA LEU A 4 26.13 5.17 -18.85
C LEU A 4 25.40 3.81 -18.77
N CYS A 5 24.19 3.77 -18.22
CA CYS A 5 23.35 2.57 -18.30
C CYS A 5 22.73 2.51 -19.69
N ALA A 6 23.35 1.74 -20.58
CA ALA A 6 22.85 1.49 -21.93
C ALA A 6 21.61 0.60 -21.86
N LEU A 7 20.45 1.17 -22.19
CA LEU A 7 19.31 0.46 -22.75
C LEU A 7 19.74 -0.17 -24.08
N LEU A 8 20.00 -1.48 -24.06
CA LEU A 8 20.07 -2.31 -25.26
C LEU A 8 19.13 -3.50 -25.06
N GLY A 9 18.19 -3.64 -25.98
CA GLY A 9 17.31 -4.80 -26.12
C GLY A 9 18.11 -6.06 -26.42
N GLY A 10 18.66 -6.67 -25.38
CA GLY A 10 19.27 -7.98 -25.43
C GLY A 10 18.19 -9.04 -25.39
N CYS A 11 18.01 -9.74 -26.52
CA CYS A 11 17.54 -11.12 -26.49
C CYS A 11 18.35 -11.87 -25.42
N PHE A 12 17.70 -12.47 -24.42
CA PHE A 12 18.37 -13.33 -23.44
C PHE A 12 18.98 -14.52 -24.21
N GLU A 13 20.25 -14.42 -24.61
CA GLU A 13 21.00 -15.58 -25.05
C GLU A 13 21.24 -16.47 -23.83
N LEU A 14 20.50 -17.57 -23.77
CA LEU A 14 20.74 -18.71 -22.87
C LEU A 14 22.08 -19.35 -23.23
N SER A 15 23.18 -18.73 -22.80
CA SER A 15 24.51 -19.32 -22.89
C SER A 15 24.66 -20.38 -21.80
N GLY A 16 24.55 -21.66 -22.19
CA GLY A 16 25.33 -22.82 -21.72
C GLY A 16 25.61 -23.09 -20.23
N HIS A 17 25.04 -22.35 -19.28
CA HIS A 17 25.23 -22.61 -17.86
C HIS A 17 24.17 -23.62 -17.41
N SER A 18 24.60 -24.73 -16.81
CA SER A 18 23.69 -25.67 -16.15
C SER A 18 22.87 -24.91 -15.12
N GLY A 19 21.56 -24.74 -15.37
CA GLY A 19 20.70 -24.01 -14.46
C GLY A 19 20.71 -24.62 -13.05
N GLY A 20 20.65 -23.77 -12.03
CA GLY A 20 20.64 -24.21 -10.64
C GLY A 20 19.28 -24.76 -10.21
N LYS A 21 19.24 -25.40 -9.04
CA LYS A 21 18.00 -25.92 -8.44
C LYS A 21 17.49 -24.95 -7.39
N ILE A 22 16.20 -24.71 -7.34
CA ILE A 22 15.57 -24.01 -6.21
C ILE A 22 14.64 -25.02 -5.55
N THR A 23 14.83 -25.24 -4.26
CA THR A 23 14.00 -26.17 -3.48
C THR A 23 13.46 -25.50 -2.24
N GLY A 24 12.36 -26.01 -1.71
CA GLY A 24 11.80 -25.56 -0.46
C GLY A 24 10.69 -26.46 0.03
N GLN A 25 10.16 -26.15 1.21
CA GLN A 25 9.07 -26.87 1.83
C GLN A 25 8.00 -25.87 2.27
N VAL A 26 6.73 -26.23 2.05
CA VAL A 26 5.58 -25.46 2.54
C VAL A 26 4.92 -26.21 3.68
N ILE A 27 4.64 -25.50 4.77
CA ILE A 27 3.86 -25.99 5.89
C ILE A 27 2.49 -25.32 5.83
N LEU A 28 1.45 -26.12 5.58
CA LEU A 28 0.08 -25.68 5.74
C LEU A 28 -0.30 -25.86 7.21
N GLU A 29 -0.47 -24.75 7.92
CA GLU A 29 -0.76 -24.78 9.34
C GLU A 29 -2.08 -25.50 9.63
N GLN A 30 -2.05 -26.43 10.58
CA GLN A 30 -3.16 -27.33 10.95
C GLN A 30 -3.58 -28.34 9.86
N GLU A 31 -2.79 -28.54 8.81
CA GLU A 31 -3.02 -29.58 7.81
C GLU A 31 -1.87 -30.60 7.80
N SER A 32 -2.21 -31.89 7.68
CA SER A 32 -1.21 -32.96 7.54
C SER A 32 -0.77 -33.18 6.10
N ASN A 33 -1.57 -32.73 5.12
CA ASN A 33 -1.30 -32.85 3.70
C ASN A 33 -1.04 -31.46 3.10
N CYS A 34 0.22 -31.20 2.77
CA CYS A 34 0.67 -29.92 2.23
C CYS A 34 0.68 -29.88 0.69
N SER A 35 0.06 -30.86 0.01
CA SER A 35 0.02 -30.92 -1.46
C SER A 35 -0.83 -29.82 -2.09
N GLY A 36 -0.54 -29.53 -3.36
CA GLY A 36 -1.35 -28.60 -4.14
C GLY A 36 -1.20 -27.14 -3.72
N VAL A 37 -0.04 -26.76 -3.18
CA VAL A 37 0.42 -25.37 -3.14
C VAL A 37 1.16 -25.12 -4.45
N GLU A 38 0.77 -24.06 -5.15
CA GLU A 38 1.43 -23.60 -6.36
C GLU A 38 2.67 -22.79 -5.98
N ALA A 39 3.84 -23.25 -6.40
CA ALA A 39 5.08 -22.52 -6.30
C ALA A 39 5.38 -21.90 -7.66
N MET A 40 5.42 -20.57 -7.72
CA MET A 40 5.62 -19.82 -8.95
C MET A 40 6.84 -18.93 -8.81
N LEU A 41 7.72 -18.95 -9.82
CA LEU A 41 8.93 -18.14 -9.84
C LEU A 41 8.73 -16.99 -10.83
N PHE A 42 9.05 -15.77 -10.42
CA PHE A 42 8.90 -14.55 -11.23
C PHE A 42 10.21 -13.78 -11.34
N LEU A 43 10.37 -13.05 -12.44
CA LEU A 43 11.41 -12.03 -12.53
C LEU A 43 11.08 -10.87 -11.56
N PRO A 44 12.11 -10.23 -10.96
CA PRO A 44 11.91 -9.01 -10.20
C PRO A 44 11.34 -7.91 -11.11
N VAL A 45 10.55 -7.01 -10.52
CA VAL A 45 10.02 -5.85 -11.25
C VAL A 45 11.05 -4.72 -11.27
N SER A 46 11.00 -3.87 -12.28
CA SER A 46 11.75 -2.60 -12.23
C SER A 46 11.18 -1.76 -11.09
N VAL A 47 11.99 -1.52 -10.07
CA VAL A 47 11.67 -0.57 -9.01
C VAL A 47 12.07 0.79 -9.55
N ASP A 48 11.10 1.58 -9.98
CA ASP A 48 11.37 2.88 -10.59
C ASP A 48 11.73 3.89 -9.49
N SER A 49 13.02 3.96 -9.18
CA SER A 49 13.60 4.96 -8.27
C SER A 49 13.97 6.21 -9.06
N GLU A 50 13.09 6.72 -9.95
CA GLU A 50 13.33 8.02 -10.57
C GLU A 50 13.68 9.00 -9.44
N GLU A 51 14.90 9.55 -9.53
CA GLU A 51 15.68 10.15 -8.45
C GLU A 51 14.83 11.06 -7.56
N LEU A 52 14.30 10.50 -6.47
CA LEU A 52 13.86 11.29 -5.33
C LEU A 52 15.15 11.88 -4.73
N PRO A 53 15.38 13.20 -4.75
CA PRO A 53 16.57 13.79 -4.15
C PRO A 53 16.75 13.29 -2.71
N PRO A 54 17.98 13.14 -2.20
CA PRO A 54 18.28 12.39 -0.97
C PRO A 54 17.50 12.81 0.29
N GLU A 55 16.93 14.03 0.32
CA GLU A 55 15.98 14.51 1.35
C GLU A 55 14.58 13.87 1.27
N ARG A 56 14.29 13.09 0.22
CA ARG A 56 12.98 12.47 -0.11
C ARG A 56 12.97 10.95 0.06
N ALA A 57 14.07 10.32 0.49
CA ALA A 57 14.17 8.86 0.66
C ALA A 57 13.36 8.32 1.85
N THR A 58 12.84 9.18 2.73
CA THR A 58 12.08 8.82 3.94
C THR A 58 10.57 9.13 3.86
N VAL A 59 10.07 9.55 2.69
CA VAL A 59 8.65 9.91 2.48
C VAL A 59 7.88 8.73 1.89
N GLY A 60 6.75 8.38 2.49
CA GLY A 60 5.92 7.23 2.11
C GLY A 60 6.48 5.89 2.59
N VAL A 61 6.04 4.81 1.94
CA VAL A 61 6.63 3.48 2.12
C VAL A 61 7.82 3.36 1.17
N GLU A 62 8.94 2.80 1.64
CA GLU A 62 10.16 2.59 0.86
C GLU A 62 9.87 1.79 -0.42
N ILE A 63 10.20 2.38 -1.58
CA ILE A 63 10.04 1.72 -2.88
C ILE A 63 11.01 0.55 -2.97
N SER A 64 10.50 -0.66 -3.12
CA SER A 64 11.26 -1.91 -3.07
C SER A 64 10.53 -3.03 -3.79
N GLN A 65 11.17 -4.20 -3.96
CA GLN A 65 10.44 -5.37 -4.46
C GLN A 65 9.24 -5.71 -3.56
N GLN A 66 9.37 -5.47 -2.25
CA GLN A 66 8.35 -5.77 -1.25
C GLN A 66 7.09 -4.91 -1.43
N THR A 67 7.21 -3.71 -1.97
CA THR A 67 6.09 -2.78 -2.20
C THR A 67 5.54 -2.81 -3.61
N ASP A 68 6.39 -3.05 -4.61
CA ASP A 68 6.04 -2.86 -6.03
C ASP A 68 5.77 -4.17 -6.77
N PHE A 69 6.22 -5.31 -6.23
CA PHE A 69 5.98 -6.60 -6.86
C PHE A 69 4.52 -7.03 -6.75
N ASP A 70 3.86 -7.18 -7.90
CA ASP A 70 2.55 -7.82 -8.03
C ASP A 70 2.64 -9.03 -8.97
N HIS A 71 2.45 -10.22 -8.42
CA HIS A 71 2.53 -11.47 -9.17
C HIS A 71 1.51 -11.59 -10.31
N ARG A 72 0.46 -10.74 -10.33
CA ARG A 72 -0.54 -10.68 -11.41
C ARG A 72 -0.03 -9.92 -12.64
N LEU A 73 0.98 -9.07 -12.45
CA LEU A 73 1.56 -8.21 -13.48
C LEU A 73 2.99 -8.64 -13.86
N ALA A 74 3.68 -9.33 -12.95
CA ALA A 74 5.06 -9.77 -13.14
C ALA A 74 5.20 -10.93 -14.14
N ALA A 75 6.35 -10.98 -14.81
CA ALA A 75 6.68 -12.05 -15.74
C ALA A 75 7.03 -13.34 -15.00
N GLN A 76 6.15 -14.35 -15.11
CA GLN A 76 6.38 -15.67 -14.56
C GLN A 76 7.41 -16.44 -15.40
N VAL A 77 8.35 -17.08 -14.73
CA VAL A 77 9.48 -17.83 -15.34
C VAL A 77 9.31 -19.34 -15.20
N ALA A 78 8.74 -19.79 -14.08
CA ALA A 78 8.52 -21.22 -13.83
C ALA A 78 7.36 -21.46 -12.86
N THR A 79 6.85 -22.70 -12.85
CA THR A 79 5.86 -23.18 -11.88
C THR A 79 6.19 -24.60 -11.42
N ALA A 80 5.81 -24.91 -10.19
CA ALA A 80 5.85 -26.23 -9.57
C ALA A 80 4.68 -26.38 -8.59
N THR A 81 4.44 -27.60 -8.13
CA THR A 81 3.39 -27.88 -7.15
C THR A 81 3.95 -28.75 -6.04
N THR A 82 3.51 -28.51 -4.81
CA THR A 82 3.98 -29.28 -3.66
C THR A 82 3.42 -30.70 -3.62
N GLY A 83 4.25 -31.63 -3.17
CA GLY A 83 3.83 -32.97 -2.74
C GLY A 83 3.14 -32.96 -1.37
N PRO A 84 2.67 -34.11 -0.86
CA PRO A 84 2.00 -34.21 0.45
C PRO A 84 2.86 -33.74 1.63
N ASP A 85 4.17 -33.84 1.51
CA ASP A 85 5.18 -33.35 2.47
C ASP A 85 5.48 -31.85 2.34
N GLY A 86 4.84 -31.15 1.39
CA GLY A 86 5.03 -29.74 1.13
C GLY A 86 6.25 -29.42 0.28
N TYR A 87 7.00 -30.43 -0.19
CA TYR A 87 8.21 -30.20 -0.98
C TYR A 87 7.89 -29.71 -2.39
N PHE A 88 8.59 -28.68 -2.85
CA PHE A 88 8.60 -28.22 -4.24
C PHE A 88 10.02 -28.06 -4.76
N GLN A 89 10.15 -28.10 -6.09
CA GLN A 89 11.43 -27.95 -6.76
C GLN A 89 11.28 -27.33 -8.14
N PHE A 90 12.15 -26.37 -8.44
CA PHE A 90 12.47 -25.92 -9.79
C PHE A 90 13.81 -26.52 -10.23
N LYS A 91 13.85 -27.03 -11.46
CA LYS A 91 15.07 -27.58 -12.07
C LYS A 91 15.55 -26.60 -13.13
N GLU A 92 16.87 -26.54 -13.31
CA GLU A 92 17.50 -25.81 -14.42
C GLU A 92 17.13 -24.32 -14.45
N VAL A 93 17.03 -23.68 -13.28
CA VAL A 93 16.76 -22.24 -13.17
C VAL A 93 18.00 -21.46 -13.61
N PRO A 94 17.91 -20.57 -14.62
CA PRO A 94 19.02 -19.72 -15.03
C PRO A 94 19.57 -18.88 -13.88
N GLN A 95 20.85 -18.50 -13.95
CA GLN A 95 21.44 -17.61 -12.94
C GLN A 95 20.72 -16.26 -12.91
N GLY A 96 20.40 -15.79 -11.71
CA GLY A 96 19.65 -14.57 -11.49
C GLY A 96 19.04 -14.49 -10.08
N TYR A 97 18.33 -13.40 -9.81
CA TYR A 97 17.48 -13.24 -8.63
C TYR A 97 16.03 -13.27 -9.06
N TYR A 98 15.18 -13.83 -8.21
CA TYR A 98 13.79 -14.10 -8.49
C TYR A 98 12.92 -13.80 -7.28
N VAL A 99 11.62 -13.63 -7.54
CA VAL A 99 10.59 -13.62 -6.50
C VAL A 99 9.86 -14.95 -6.55
N LEU A 100 9.87 -15.68 -5.43
CA LEU A 100 9.05 -16.88 -5.26
C LEU A 100 7.70 -16.48 -4.68
N VAL A 101 6.64 -16.98 -5.30
CA VAL A 101 5.27 -16.88 -4.81
C VAL A 101 4.75 -18.28 -4.52
N LEU A 102 4.36 -18.51 -3.27
CA LEU A 102 3.68 -19.72 -2.84
C LEU A 102 2.20 -19.39 -2.65
N SER A 103 1.31 -20.05 -3.38
CA SER A 103 -0.13 -19.74 -3.38
C SER A 103 -0.97 -20.99 -3.23
N LYS A 104 -2.03 -20.91 -2.41
CA LYS A 104 -3.04 -21.96 -2.32
C LYS A 104 -4.39 -21.36 -1.98
N ARG A 105 -5.41 -21.76 -2.74
CA ARG A 105 -6.80 -21.34 -2.48
C ARG A 105 -7.22 -21.70 -1.05
N GLY A 106 -7.75 -20.72 -0.31
CA GLY A 106 -8.14 -20.90 1.09
C GLY A 106 -7.01 -20.70 2.09
N PHE A 107 -5.77 -20.47 1.63
CA PHE A 107 -4.59 -20.13 2.45
C PHE A 107 -3.92 -18.82 2.01
N GLY A 108 -4.39 -18.19 0.93
CA GLY A 108 -3.77 -17.01 0.35
C GLY A 108 -2.43 -17.33 -0.33
N TRP A 109 -1.52 -16.37 -0.23
CA TRP A 109 -0.19 -16.44 -0.84
C TRP A 109 0.89 -15.83 0.05
N ARG A 110 2.14 -16.19 -0.24
CA ARG A 110 3.33 -15.65 0.41
C ARG A 110 4.44 -15.38 -0.60
N TYR A 111 5.14 -14.27 -0.41
CA TYR A 111 6.29 -13.89 -1.24
C TYR A 111 7.60 -14.19 -0.52
N THR A 112 8.60 -14.61 -1.27
CA THR A 112 10.00 -14.67 -0.84
C THR A 112 10.82 -13.98 -1.92
N PHE A 113 11.49 -12.90 -1.53
CA PHE A 113 12.30 -12.07 -2.42
C PHE A 113 13.75 -12.58 -2.46
N ASP A 114 14.53 -12.09 -3.42
CA ASP A 114 15.96 -12.35 -3.56
C ASP A 114 16.33 -13.84 -3.64
N VAL A 115 15.46 -14.65 -4.25
CA VAL A 115 15.69 -16.09 -4.42
C VAL A 115 16.65 -16.31 -5.58
N SER A 116 17.75 -17.03 -5.35
CA SER A 116 18.73 -17.37 -6.39
C SER A 116 18.78 -18.88 -6.66
N PRO A 117 19.23 -19.32 -7.84
CA PRO A 117 19.44 -20.74 -8.09
C PRO A 117 20.45 -21.38 -7.14
N SER A 118 20.33 -22.70 -7.00
CA SER A 118 21.11 -23.54 -6.09
C SER A 118 20.84 -23.29 -4.60
N CYS A 119 19.70 -22.69 -4.26
CA CYS A 119 19.27 -22.49 -2.88
C CYS A 119 18.27 -23.56 -2.40
N SER A 120 18.30 -23.85 -1.10
CA SER A 120 17.21 -24.52 -0.40
C SER A 120 16.62 -23.52 0.59
N LEU A 121 15.37 -23.16 0.38
CA LEU A 121 14.66 -22.20 1.22
C LEU A 121 14.28 -22.83 2.56
N PRO A 122 14.25 -22.05 3.66
CA PRO A 122 13.66 -22.52 4.91
C PRO A 122 12.17 -22.85 4.71
N PRO A 123 11.58 -23.70 5.57
CA PRO A 123 10.15 -23.97 5.50
C PRO A 123 9.32 -22.69 5.55
N VAL A 124 8.37 -22.56 4.61
CA VAL A 124 7.47 -21.41 4.52
C VAL A 124 6.09 -21.82 5.01
N HIS A 125 5.57 -21.06 5.96
CA HIS A 125 4.27 -21.33 6.58
C HIS A 125 3.16 -20.57 5.84
N LEU A 126 2.04 -21.25 5.60
CA LEU A 126 0.78 -20.68 5.12
C LEU A 126 -0.34 -21.04 6.10
N TRP A 127 -1.17 -20.05 6.41
CA TRP A 127 -2.32 -20.19 7.31
C TRP A 127 -3.62 -20.12 6.52
N LYS A 128 -4.67 -20.77 7.04
CA LYS A 128 -6.01 -20.63 6.46
C LYS A 128 -6.44 -19.17 6.47
N GLU A 129 -7.08 -18.78 5.37
CA GLU A 129 -7.74 -17.48 5.23
C GLU A 129 -8.79 -17.30 6.34
N GLN A 130 -8.73 -16.18 7.05
CA GLN A 130 -9.65 -15.84 8.13
C GLN A 130 -10.74 -14.93 7.60
N GLN A 131 -12.00 -15.38 7.66
CA GLN A 131 -13.13 -14.53 7.27
C GLN A 131 -13.46 -13.56 8.40
N VAL A 132 -13.53 -12.27 8.09
CA VAL A 132 -13.88 -11.21 9.05
C VAL A 132 -15.09 -10.40 8.56
N ARG A 133 -15.96 -10.01 9.50
CA ARG A 133 -17.12 -9.15 9.29
C ARG A 133 -17.68 -8.67 10.62
N GLY A 134 -18.47 -7.60 10.59
CA GLY A 134 -19.21 -7.10 11.74
C GLY A 134 -18.39 -6.25 12.70
N ARG A 135 -18.88 -6.13 13.93
CA ARG A 135 -18.35 -5.21 14.93
C ARG A 135 -17.24 -5.86 15.76
N ILE A 136 -16.06 -5.28 15.75
CA ILE A 136 -14.93 -5.61 16.64
C ILE A 136 -15.17 -4.87 17.95
N SER A 137 -15.55 -5.62 18.99
CA SER A 137 -16.00 -5.07 20.28
C SER A 137 -14.96 -5.21 21.40
N GLU A 138 -13.82 -5.83 21.12
CA GLU A 138 -12.69 -5.96 22.04
C GLU A 138 -11.37 -5.81 21.27
N ASN A 139 -10.30 -5.48 22.00
CA ASN A 139 -8.98 -5.30 21.38
C ASN A 139 -8.59 -6.55 20.60
N THR A 140 -8.26 -6.37 19.33
CA THR A 140 -8.04 -7.47 18.39
C THR A 140 -6.74 -7.24 17.64
N THR A 141 -6.00 -8.32 17.39
CA THR A 141 -4.80 -8.29 16.56
C THR A 141 -5.00 -9.16 15.34
N TRP A 142 -4.76 -8.58 14.16
CA TRP A 142 -4.62 -9.28 12.90
C TRP A 142 -3.12 -9.53 12.65
N LEU A 143 -2.76 -10.82 12.64
CA LEU A 143 -1.39 -11.28 12.70
C LEU A 143 -0.67 -11.16 11.36
N ALA A 144 0.64 -10.99 11.41
CA ALA A 144 1.50 -11.00 10.24
C ALA A 144 1.34 -12.31 9.45
N ASP A 145 1.55 -12.24 8.14
CA ASP A 145 1.49 -13.37 7.19
C ASP A 145 0.13 -14.06 7.05
N HIS A 146 -0.88 -13.60 7.79
CA HIS A 146 -2.25 -14.09 7.68
C HIS A 146 -3.05 -13.32 6.63
N HIS A 147 -4.00 -14.01 6.03
CA HIS A 147 -4.94 -13.44 5.07
C HIS A 147 -6.32 -13.27 5.72
N TYR A 148 -6.77 -12.04 5.84
CA TYR A 148 -8.09 -11.66 6.35
C TYR A 148 -9.03 -11.30 5.20
N ILE A 149 -10.11 -12.05 5.04
CA ILE A 149 -11.10 -11.87 3.97
C ILE A 149 -12.33 -11.17 4.53
N VAL A 150 -12.49 -9.90 4.18
CA VAL A 150 -13.62 -9.07 4.60
C VAL A 150 -14.85 -9.43 3.77
N ARG A 151 -15.85 -10.05 4.40
CA ARG A 151 -17.11 -10.53 3.78
C ARG A 151 -18.36 -9.82 4.32
N GLY A 152 -18.20 -8.56 4.68
CA GLY A 152 -19.22 -7.70 5.26
C GLY A 152 -18.58 -6.46 5.87
N ASP A 153 -19.39 -5.44 6.17
CA ASP A 153 -18.90 -4.23 6.83
C ASP A 153 -18.18 -4.57 8.14
N ILE A 154 -17.06 -3.89 8.38
CA ILE A 154 -16.29 -3.95 9.63
C ILE A 154 -16.48 -2.65 10.39
N GLU A 155 -16.74 -2.73 11.69
CA GLU A 155 -16.72 -1.58 12.60
C GLU A 155 -15.80 -1.87 13.79
N VAL A 156 -14.73 -1.08 13.95
CA VAL A 156 -13.97 -1.03 15.21
C VAL A 156 -14.75 -0.14 16.17
N ALA A 157 -15.29 -0.72 17.24
CA ALA A 157 -16.11 -0.02 18.22
C ALA A 157 -15.32 1.12 18.93
N PRO A 158 -16.01 2.13 19.50
CA PRO A 158 -15.36 3.12 20.36
C PRO A 158 -14.51 2.47 21.45
N GLU A 159 -13.40 3.12 21.83
CA GLU A 159 -12.43 2.67 22.86
C GLU A 159 -11.67 1.36 22.56
N VAL A 160 -12.06 0.61 21.53
CA VAL A 160 -11.40 -0.61 21.07
C VAL A 160 -10.22 -0.29 20.15
N CYS A 161 -9.15 -1.08 20.23
CA CYS A 161 -8.01 -1.05 19.32
C CYS A 161 -7.98 -2.29 18.42
N LEU A 162 -7.98 -2.08 17.10
CA LEU A 162 -7.58 -3.10 16.13
C LEU A 162 -6.12 -2.86 15.74
N THR A 163 -5.26 -3.85 15.96
CA THR A 163 -3.87 -3.84 15.48
C THR A 163 -3.76 -4.74 14.26
N ILE A 164 -3.22 -4.24 13.16
CA ILE A 164 -2.87 -5.01 11.97
C ILE A 164 -1.35 -5.06 11.89
N GLU A 165 -0.79 -6.23 12.13
CA GLU A 165 0.66 -6.44 12.12
C GLU A 165 1.23 -6.30 10.70
N PRO A 166 2.50 -5.84 10.57
CA PRO A 166 3.18 -5.77 9.28
C PRO A 166 3.19 -7.10 8.54
N GLY A 167 2.82 -7.08 7.26
CA GLY A 167 2.72 -8.28 6.42
C GLY A 167 1.39 -9.03 6.52
N ALA A 168 0.42 -8.54 7.29
CA ALA A 168 -0.96 -9.04 7.21
C ALA A 168 -1.63 -8.58 5.91
N TRP A 169 -2.39 -9.48 5.28
CA TRP A 169 -3.14 -9.20 4.04
C TRP A 169 -4.62 -9.01 4.35
N VAL A 170 -5.17 -7.83 4.06
CA VAL A 170 -6.61 -7.54 4.22
C VAL A 170 -7.27 -7.43 2.86
N ARG A 171 -8.15 -8.37 2.54
CA ARG A 171 -8.78 -8.50 1.22
C ARG A 171 -10.28 -8.36 1.32
N PHE A 172 -10.86 -7.43 0.58
CA PHE A 172 -12.29 -7.21 0.55
C PHE A 172 -12.94 -8.05 -0.55
N ASP A 173 -13.86 -8.94 -0.16
CA ASP A 173 -14.64 -9.79 -1.07
C ASP A 173 -16.00 -9.13 -1.33
N GLY A 174 -15.95 -7.90 -1.86
CA GLY A 174 -17.09 -7.02 -2.12
C GLY A 174 -16.83 -5.57 -1.67
N TYR A 175 -17.77 -4.68 -2.01
CA TYR A 175 -17.71 -3.26 -1.66
C TYR A 175 -18.15 -3.00 -0.20
N TRP A 176 -17.42 -3.58 0.75
CA TRP A 176 -17.70 -3.43 2.18
C TRP A 176 -17.00 -2.22 2.77
N ARG A 177 -17.57 -1.66 3.83
CA ARG A 177 -17.00 -0.53 4.56
C ARG A 177 -16.09 -0.99 5.69
N PHE A 178 -14.99 -0.27 5.91
CA PHE A 178 -14.15 -0.41 7.09
C PHE A 178 -14.25 0.85 7.95
N ARG A 179 -15.14 0.81 8.95
CA ARG A 179 -15.38 1.92 9.88
C ARG A 179 -14.52 1.80 11.12
N VAL A 180 -13.83 2.88 11.47
CA VAL A 180 -13.04 2.96 12.71
C VAL A 180 -13.61 4.05 13.61
N ARG A 181 -14.35 3.65 14.65
CA ARG A 181 -14.83 4.53 15.73
C ARG A 181 -13.93 4.48 16.97
N GLY A 182 -13.09 3.44 17.07
CA GLY A 182 -12.03 3.30 18.06
C GLY A 182 -10.66 3.70 17.51
N ARG A 183 -9.65 2.86 17.77
CA ARG A 183 -8.27 2.98 17.28
C ARG A 183 -7.97 1.88 16.26
N LEU A 184 -7.29 2.25 15.17
CA LEU A 184 -6.67 1.32 14.23
C LEU A 184 -5.17 1.60 14.27
N LEU A 185 -4.37 0.56 14.52
CA LEU A 185 -2.92 0.57 14.36
C LEU A 185 -2.59 -0.35 13.19
N ALA A 186 -2.52 0.20 12.00
CA ALA A 186 -2.13 -0.52 10.79
C ALA A 186 -0.72 -0.07 10.39
N LYS A 187 0.22 -1.01 10.29
CA LYS A 187 1.59 -0.77 9.85
C LYS A 187 1.97 -1.75 8.77
N GLY A 188 2.40 -1.29 7.60
CA GLY A 188 2.89 -2.16 6.53
C GLY A 188 1.84 -3.14 5.99
N CYS A 189 0.57 -2.76 6.00
CA CYS A 189 -0.50 -3.57 5.42
C CYS A 189 -0.96 -3.02 4.06
N LEU A 190 -1.50 -3.89 3.21
CA LEU A 190 -2.14 -3.54 1.95
C LEU A 190 -3.67 -3.48 2.13
N ILE A 191 -4.26 -2.33 1.85
CA ILE A 191 -5.71 -2.11 1.78
C ILE A 191 -6.04 -1.68 0.35
N ALA A 192 -6.61 -2.59 -0.44
CA ALA A 192 -6.79 -2.34 -1.87
C ALA A 192 -8.11 -2.88 -2.43
N CYS A 193 -8.53 -2.28 -3.55
CA CYS A 193 -9.68 -2.69 -4.35
C CYS A 193 -11.01 -2.79 -3.58
N CYS A 194 -11.24 -1.94 -2.58
CA CYS A 194 -12.53 -1.81 -1.91
C CYS A 194 -13.23 -0.48 -2.27
N GLY A 195 -14.46 -0.28 -1.77
CA GLY A 195 -15.21 0.96 -2.04
C GLY A 195 -14.52 2.19 -1.43
N SER A 196 -14.39 2.21 -0.10
CA SER A 196 -13.54 3.18 0.61
C SER A 196 -12.55 2.41 1.51
N GLY A 197 -11.25 2.70 1.39
CA GLY A 197 -10.15 2.00 2.07
C GLY A 197 -10.29 1.97 3.59
N VAL A 198 -10.16 3.14 4.22
CA VAL A 198 -10.39 3.32 5.67
C VAL A 198 -11.31 4.52 5.85
N THR A 199 -12.41 4.37 6.60
CA THR A 199 -13.31 5.48 6.95
C THR A 199 -13.40 5.65 8.46
N MET A 200 -13.07 6.84 8.95
CA MET A 200 -13.13 7.24 10.35
C MET A 200 -14.34 8.13 10.59
N GLU A 201 -15.07 7.85 11.67
CA GLU A 201 -16.28 8.58 12.06
C GLU A 201 -16.36 8.74 13.58
N THR A 202 -17.09 9.76 14.02
CA THR A 202 -17.54 9.95 15.42
C THR A 202 -16.40 10.15 16.42
N ASN A 203 -15.67 11.27 16.34
CA ASN A 203 -14.62 11.65 17.30
C ASN A 203 -13.47 10.63 17.46
N SER A 204 -13.23 9.77 16.46
CA SER A 204 -12.12 8.81 16.51
C SER A 204 -10.78 9.47 16.17
N ALA A 205 -9.69 8.95 16.73
CA ALA A 205 -8.33 9.47 16.53
C ALA A 205 -7.32 8.34 16.22
N PRO A 206 -7.46 7.63 15.08
CA PRO A 206 -6.56 6.54 14.74
C PRO A 206 -5.22 7.03 14.17
N ILE A 207 -4.21 6.16 14.23
CA ILE A 207 -2.89 6.38 13.62
C ILE A 207 -2.75 5.42 12.45
N ILE A 208 -2.71 5.96 11.23
CA ILE A 208 -2.55 5.22 9.99
C ILE A 208 -1.12 5.47 9.51
N PHE A 209 -0.22 4.52 9.75
CA PHE A 209 1.21 4.70 9.51
C PHE A 209 1.78 3.65 8.56
N GLY A 210 2.44 4.05 7.47
CA GLY A 210 3.25 3.12 6.67
C GLY A 210 2.43 2.07 5.91
N ASN A 211 1.23 2.39 5.42
CA ASN A 211 0.36 1.45 4.71
C ASN A 211 0.32 1.71 3.21
N LEU A 212 -0.01 0.68 2.44
CA LEU A 212 -0.31 0.78 1.00
C LEU A 212 -1.82 0.79 0.81
N LEU A 213 -2.40 1.91 0.36
CA LEU A 213 -3.83 2.07 0.08
C LEU A 213 -4.06 2.27 -1.41
N LEU A 214 -4.33 1.18 -2.12
CA LEU A 214 -4.23 1.13 -3.59
C LEU A 214 -5.57 0.85 -4.27
N ASN A 215 -5.90 1.62 -5.32
CA ASN A 215 -7.00 1.36 -6.24
C ASN A 215 -8.38 1.15 -5.55
N ASN A 216 -8.68 1.90 -4.50
CA ASN A 216 -10.02 1.91 -3.91
C ASN A 216 -10.94 2.81 -4.74
N GLU A 217 -12.16 2.34 -5.01
CA GLU A 217 -13.06 2.94 -6.00
C GLU A 217 -13.40 4.40 -5.68
N GLU A 218 -13.67 4.69 -4.41
CA GLU A 218 -13.99 6.02 -3.91
C GLU A 218 -12.78 6.65 -3.21
N THR A 219 -12.60 6.39 -1.92
CA THR A 219 -11.61 7.10 -1.09
C THR A 219 -10.58 6.15 -0.51
N GLY A 220 -9.29 6.50 -0.53
CA GLY A 220 -8.25 5.75 0.19
C GLY A 220 -8.45 5.85 1.70
N ILE A 221 -8.40 7.06 2.25
CA ILE A 221 -8.64 7.36 3.67
C ILE A 221 -9.67 8.48 3.79
N ALA A 222 -10.74 8.27 4.55
CA ALA A 222 -11.77 9.26 4.80
C ALA A 222 -11.90 9.56 6.29
N ALA A 223 -11.72 10.81 6.71
CA ALA A 223 -11.99 11.29 8.06
C ALA A 223 -13.27 12.14 8.07
N LYS A 224 -14.27 11.76 8.86
CA LYS A 224 -15.56 12.44 8.97
C LYS A 224 -15.99 12.63 10.41
N LEU A 225 -16.97 13.51 10.64
CA LEU A 225 -17.71 13.64 11.90
C LEU A 225 -16.80 13.83 13.11
N SER A 226 -16.01 14.91 13.07
CA SER A 226 -15.10 15.33 14.15
C SER A 226 -14.00 14.32 14.52
N SER A 227 -13.67 13.38 13.63
CA SER A 227 -12.48 12.53 13.79
C SER A 227 -11.18 13.33 13.63
N SER A 228 -10.09 12.82 14.21
CA SER A 228 -8.76 13.45 14.30
C SER A 228 -7.62 12.46 14.04
N PRO A 229 -7.54 11.82 12.87
CA PRO A 229 -6.46 10.88 12.56
C PRO A 229 -5.08 11.52 12.40
N GLN A 230 -4.05 10.70 12.62
CA GLN A 230 -2.71 10.91 12.11
C GLN A 230 -2.49 9.98 10.90
N ILE A 231 -2.21 10.56 9.73
CA ILE A 231 -2.01 9.85 8.45
C ILE A 231 -0.56 10.08 8.07
N LEU A 232 0.29 9.08 8.29
CA LEU A 232 1.74 9.21 8.30
C LEU A 232 2.40 8.18 7.38
N ASN A 233 3.36 8.57 6.54
CA ASN A 233 4.21 7.62 5.78
C ASN A 233 3.45 6.59 4.92
N ASN A 234 2.21 6.87 4.51
CA ASN A 234 1.43 5.95 3.67
C ASN A 234 1.71 6.17 2.19
N TRP A 235 1.56 5.11 1.41
CA TRP A 235 1.43 5.18 -0.04
C TRP A 235 -0.04 5.02 -0.43
N ILE A 236 -0.64 6.08 -0.97
CA ILE A 236 -2.06 6.12 -1.31
C ILE A 236 -2.17 6.40 -2.81
N ALA A 237 -2.46 5.38 -3.62
CA ALA A 237 -2.43 5.52 -5.07
C ALA A 237 -3.60 4.86 -5.79
N GLY A 238 -4.01 5.42 -6.94
CA GLY A 238 -5.08 4.84 -7.77
C GLY A 238 -6.49 5.00 -7.21
N ASN A 239 -6.66 5.76 -6.12
CA ASN A 239 -7.97 6.02 -5.52
C ASN A 239 -8.63 7.23 -6.20
N SER A 240 -9.97 7.28 -6.29
CA SER A 240 -10.64 8.48 -6.82
C SER A 240 -10.29 9.70 -5.94
N THR A 241 -10.44 9.62 -4.63
CA THR A 241 -9.88 10.59 -3.66
C THR A 241 -8.88 9.87 -2.76
N ALA A 242 -7.63 10.34 -2.65
CA ALA A 242 -6.66 9.65 -1.80
C ALA A 242 -6.98 9.87 -0.31
N VAL A 243 -7.16 11.13 0.10
CA VAL A 243 -7.54 11.49 1.47
C VAL A 243 -8.72 12.47 1.44
N ASP A 244 -9.82 12.15 2.11
CA ASP A 244 -10.99 13.04 2.30
C ASP A 244 -11.14 13.41 3.78
N ILE A 245 -10.95 14.68 4.13
CA ILE A 245 -11.19 15.21 5.48
C ILE A 245 -12.42 16.10 5.44
N SER A 246 -13.54 15.64 6.01
CA SER A 246 -14.81 16.36 5.89
C SER A 246 -15.63 16.43 7.18
N TYR A 247 -16.64 17.30 7.20
CA TYR A 247 -17.68 17.33 8.24
C TYR A 247 -17.15 17.45 9.67
N GLY A 248 -16.35 18.49 9.92
CA GLY A 248 -15.78 18.84 11.22
C GLY A 248 -14.54 18.04 11.61
N ALA A 249 -14.09 17.10 10.77
CA ALA A 249 -12.87 16.36 11.00
C ALA A 249 -11.62 17.27 10.99
N SER A 250 -10.61 16.88 11.75
CA SER A 250 -9.26 17.45 11.78
C SER A 250 -8.27 16.37 11.38
N ALA A 251 -7.06 16.68 10.91
CA ALA A 251 -6.08 15.64 10.61
C ALA A 251 -4.65 16.19 10.55
N LEU A 252 -3.69 15.36 10.93
CA LEU A 252 -2.29 15.49 10.54
C LEU A 252 -2.02 14.56 9.36
N ILE A 253 -1.58 15.11 8.24
CA ILE A 253 -1.23 14.39 7.01
C ILE A 253 0.24 14.67 6.74
N GLU A 254 1.10 13.72 7.09
CA GLU A 254 2.55 13.92 7.07
C GLU A 254 3.29 12.81 6.33
N HIS A 255 4.32 13.17 5.55
CA HIS A 255 5.22 12.22 4.90
C HIS A 255 4.53 11.15 4.03
N ASN A 256 3.35 11.41 3.47
CA ASN A 256 2.66 10.44 2.60
C ASN A 256 3.07 10.62 1.14
N VAL A 257 2.99 9.52 0.38
CA VAL A 257 3.08 9.49 -1.07
C VAL A 257 1.67 9.28 -1.62
N ILE A 258 1.15 10.27 -2.34
CA ILE A 258 -0.22 10.30 -2.88
C ILE A 258 -0.15 10.41 -4.40
N LYS A 259 -0.56 9.37 -5.14
CA LYS A 259 -0.36 9.32 -6.60
C LYS A 259 -1.57 8.87 -7.39
N ASN A 260 -1.66 9.26 -8.66
CA ASN A 260 -2.53 8.63 -9.66
C ASN A 260 -4.02 8.55 -9.26
N GLY A 261 -4.59 9.63 -8.73
CA GLY A 261 -6.00 9.71 -8.36
C GLY A 261 -6.75 10.82 -9.10
N LYS A 262 -8.02 11.06 -8.73
CA LYS A 262 -8.72 12.28 -9.13
C LYS A 262 -8.34 13.44 -8.22
N GLN A 263 -8.45 13.23 -6.92
CA GLN A 263 -8.08 14.20 -5.90
C GLN A 263 -7.04 13.61 -4.95
N GLY A 264 -5.99 14.37 -4.63
CA GLY A 264 -5.00 13.98 -3.63
C GLY A 264 -5.59 14.12 -2.22
N VAL A 265 -5.48 15.31 -1.64
CA VAL A 265 -6.15 15.64 -0.37
C VAL A 265 -7.33 16.55 -0.65
N LYS A 266 -8.52 16.09 -0.29
CA LYS A 266 -9.76 16.85 -0.35
C LYS A 266 -10.21 17.20 1.06
N ALA A 267 -10.54 18.46 1.31
CA ALA A 267 -11.06 18.92 2.57
C ALA A 267 -12.34 19.74 2.41
N ASN A 268 -13.41 19.38 3.13
CA ASN A 268 -14.68 20.11 3.08
C ASN A 268 -15.34 20.21 4.45
N GLN A 269 -15.53 21.43 4.95
CA GLN A 269 -15.98 21.68 6.32
C GLN A 269 -15.01 21.08 7.34
N ALA A 270 -13.72 21.01 7.03
CA ALA A 270 -12.72 20.47 7.94
C ALA A 270 -12.27 21.52 8.95
N LYS A 271 -12.15 21.11 10.21
CA LYS A 271 -11.95 22.05 11.31
C LYS A 271 -10.51 22.57 11.36
N GLU A 272 -9.52 21.68 11.42
CA GLU A 272 -8.09 21.98 11.52
C GLU A 272 -7.29 20.88 10.78
N ILE A 273 -6.57 21.24 9.72
CA ILE A 273 -5.73 20.30 8.97
C ILE A 273 -4.29 20.80 8.89
N GLU A 274 -3.37 19.91 9.26
CA GLU A 274 -1.92 20.07 9.06
C GLU A 274 -1.49 19.13 7.93
N ILE A 275 -0.84 19.69 6.90
CA ILE A 275 -0.42 18.97 5.71
C ILE A 275 1.06 19.25 5.48
N GLU A 276 1.91 18.28 5.77
CA GLU A 276 3.35 18.49 5.88
C GLU A 276 4.15 17.42 5.14
N HIS A 277 5.17 17.83 4.41
CA HIS A 277 6.17 16.90 3.85
C HIS A 277 5.62 15.75 2.98
N ASN A 278 4.46 15.94 2.34
CA ASN A 278 3.86 14.93 1.47
C ASN A 278 4.36 15.07 0.02
N ILE A 279 4.42 13.96 -0.69
CA ILE A 279 4.61 13.93 -2.15
C ILE A 279 3.24 13.65 -2.80
N VAL A 280 2.74 14.57 -3.61
CA VAL A 280 1.45 14.46 -4.30
C VAL A 280 1.65 14.55 -5.81
N GLU A 281 1.42 13.45 -6.51
CA GLU A 281 1.76 13.33 -7.93
C GLU A 281 0.58 12.92 -8.79
N ALA A 282 0.57 13.41 -10.04
CA ALA A 282 -0.29 12.91 -11.12
C ALA A 282 -1.78 12.83 -10.77
N GLN A 283 -2.31 13.82 -10.04
CA GLN A 283 -3.74 13.93 -9.78
C GLN A 283 -4.45 14.50 -11.02
N SER A 284 -5.51 13.83 -11.46
CA SER A 284 -6.24 14.21 -12.68
C SER A 284 -7.16 15.42 -12.50
N SER A 285 -7.53 15.79 -11.26
CA SER A 285 -8.38 16.95 -10.97
C SER A 285 -7.76 17.96 -10.02
N ALA A 286 -7.28 17.54 -8.84
CA ALA A 286 -6.60 18.45 -7.92
C ALA A 286 -5.65 17.71 -6.97
N ALA A 287 -4.42 18.21 -6.77
CA ALA A 287 -3.54 17.70 -5.73
C ALA A 287 -4.09 18.01 -4.33
N PHE A 288 -4.49 19.27 -4.11
CA PHE A 288 -5.18 19.72 -2.92
C PHE A 288 -6.50 20.40 -3.31
N TYR A 289 -7.62 19.93 -2.76
CA TYR A 289 -8.95 20.48 -2.99
C TYR A 289 -9.53 20.95 -1.66
N PHE A 290 -9.55 22.26 -1.41
CA PHE A 290 -10.08 22.84 -0.19
C PHE A 290 -11.41 23.54 -0.46
N ALA A 291 -12.48 23.07 0.17
CA ALA A 291 -13.85 23.55 -0.04
C ALA A 291 -14.38 24.34 1.16
N THR A 292 -15.68 24.61 1.18
CA THR A 292 -16.34 25.47 2.18
C THR A 292 -15.94 25.17 3.61
N SER A 293 -15.72 26.23 4.42
CA SER A 293 -15.52 26.12 5.87
C SER A 293 -14.38 25.18 6.30
N THR A 294 -13.31 25.11 5.49
CA THR A 294 -12.10 24.36 5.79
C THR A 294 -11.04 25.29 6.39
N THR A 295 -10.37 24.86 7.46
CA THR A 295 -9.16 25.52 7.97
C THR A 295 -7.95 24.63 7.75
N VAL A 296 -6.95 25.16 7.04
CA VAL A 296 -5.63 24.56 6.91
C VAL A 296 -4.68 25.36 7.81
N THR A 297 -4.22 24.74 8.90
CA THR A 297 -3.42 25.41 9.95
C THR A 297 -1.93 25.36 9.63
N ASN A 298 -1.46 24.29 8.98
CA ASN A 298 -0.12 24.21 8.43
C ASN A 298 -0.15 23.57 7.04
N PHE A 299 0.62 24.14 6.12
CA PHE A 299 0.74 23.65 4.75
C PHE A 299 2.13 23.93 4.20
N THR A 300 3.09 23.06 4.50
CA THR A 300 4.50 23.30 4.20
C THR A 300 5.26 22.01 3.89
N GLY A 301 6.40 22.13 3.21
CA GLY A 301 7.26 21.00 2.85
C GLY A 301 6.65 20.03 1.85
N ASN A 302 5.46 20.28 1.31
CA ASN A 302 4.81 19.39 0.36
C ASN A 302 5.41 19.57 -1.04
N ASN A 303 5.49 18.47 -1.76
CA ASN A 303 5.98 18.40 -3.11
C ASN A 303 4.82 17.97 -4.03
N VAL A 304 4.44 18.83 -4.97
CA VAL A 304 3.38 18.57 -5.94
C VAL A 304 3.95 18.54 -7.35
N VAL A 305 3.77 17.43 -8.06
CA VAL A 305 4.31 17.24 -9.42
C VAL A 305 3.30 16.61 -10.36
N GLY A 306 3.31 17.03 -11.62
CA GLY A 306 2.68 16.28 -12.72
C GLY A 306 1.15 16.12 -12.62
N SER A 307 0.50 16.79 -11.67
CA SER A 307 -0.97 16.80 -11.61
C SER A 307 -1.52 17.56 -12.81
N LEU A 308 -2.47 16.94 -13.52
CA LEU A 308 -3.05 17.48 -14.75
C LEU A 308 -4.12 18.55 -14.48
N GLY A 309 -4.69 18.54 -13.27
CA GLY A 309 -5.61 19.56 -12.80
C GLY A 309 -4.92 20.63 -11.94
N TRP A 310 -5.59 21.07 -10.87
CA TRP A 310 -5.06 22.12 -9.99
C TRP A 310 -4.05 21.56 -8.98
N TYR A 311 -2.99 22.31 -8.67
CA TYR A 311 -2.14 21.95 -7.53
C TYR A 311 -2.83 22.29 -6.21
N VAL A 312 -3.42 23.48 -6.11
CA VAL A 312 -4.33 23.85 -5.03
C VAL A 312 -5.59 24.44 -5.67
N TYR A 313 -6.72 23.83 -5.37
CA TYR A 313 -8.03 24.35 -5.73
C TYR A 313 -8.75 24.84 -4.46
N LEU A 314 -9.12 26.12 -4.45
CA LEU A 314 -9.96 26.71 -3.42
C LEU A 314 -11.38 26.83 -3.95
N GLY A 315 -12.27 25.99 -3.43
CA GLY A 315 -13.68 25.94 -3.82
C GLY A 315 -14.48 27.13 -3.31
N GLY A 316 -15.61 27.39 -3.97
CA GLY A 316 -16.52 28.47 -3.58
C GLY A 316 -16.93 28.36 -2.12
N GLY A 317 -16.67 29.42 -1.35
CA GLY A 317 -16.93 29.52 0.10
C GLY A 317 -15.79 29.01 0.99
N TYR A 318 -14.62 28.68 0.44
CA TYR A 318 -13.37 28.77 1.18
C TYR A 318 -13.10 30.25 1.49
N MET A 319 -12.88 30.59 2.75
CA MET A 319 -12.76 31.99 3.22
C MET A 319 -11.40 32.37 3.83
N PRO A 320 -10.65 31.48 4.52
CA PRO A 320 -9.34 31.86 5.04
C PRO A 320 -8.29 31.96 3.92
N ASP A 321 -7.18 32.64 4.18
CA ASP A 321 -6.00 32.56 3.32
C ASP A 321 -5.34 31.19 3.48
N VAL A 322 -4.75 30.66 2.41
CA VAL A 322 -3.85 29.49 2.50
C VAL A 322 -2.41 30.00 2.48
N VAL A 323 -1.72 29.88 3.60
CA VAL A 323 -0.28 30.12 3.67
C VAL A 323 0.44 28.89 3.12
N ALA A 324 0.79 28.94 1.84
CA ALA A 324 1.38 27.82 1.11
C ALA A 324 2.91 27.92 0.95
N THR A 325 3.58 28.63 1.86
CA THR A 325 5.04 28.82 1.82
C THR A 325 5.80 27.54 2.16
N GLY A 326 6.95 27.33 1.51
CA GLY A 326 7.80 26.16 1.75
C GLY A 326 7.32 24.88 1.06
N ASN A 327 6.37 24.97 0.13
CA ASN A 327 5.99 23.86 -0.76
C ASN A 327 6.67 23.98 -2.11
N TRP A 328 6.85 22.86 -2.81
CA TRP A 328 7.37 22.81 -4.17
C TRP A 328 6.25 22.41 -5.16
N TRP A 329 6.14 23.16 -6.25
CA TRP A 329 4.97 23.16 -7.15
C TRP A 329 5.36 22.87 -8.60
N GLY A 330 6.08 21.78 -8.87
CA GLY A 330 6.27 21.26 -10.23
C GLY A 330 6.85 22.27 -11.24
N THR A 331 8.17 22.14 -11.48
CA THR A 331 9.07 23.00 -12.28
C THR A 331 9.81 24.08 -11.48
N ILE A 332 11.02 24.35 -11.97
CA ILE A 332 12.06 25.17 -11.37
C ILE A 332 11.51 26.60 -11.23
N ASP A 333 11.51 27.17 -10.01
CA ASP A 333 11.64 28.62 -9.89
C ASP A 333 12.98 28.94 -10.55
N ARG A 334 12.95 29.34 -11.83
CA ARG A 334 14.15 29.88 -12.45
C ARG A 334 14.50 31.12 -11.64
N ALA A 335 15.59 31.02 -10.89
CA ALA A 335 16.30 32.15 -10.33
C ALA A 335 16.48 33.26 -11.38
#